data_AF-F8QGP3-F1
#
_entry.id   AF-F8QGP3-F1
#
_cell.length_a   1.000
_cell.length_b   1.000
_cell.length_c   1.000
_cell.angle_alpha   90.00
_cell.angle_beta   90.00
_cell.angle_gamma   90.00
#
_symmetry.space_group_name_H-M   'P 1'
#
loop_
_entity.id
_entity.type
_entity.pdbx_description
1 polymer ?
#
loop_
_entity_poly.entity_id
_entity_poly.type
_entity_poly.pdbx_seq_one_letter_code
_entity_poly.pdbx_strand_id
1 'polypeptide(L)'
;MALMYGKEKDADHDIEHSSDPGFISFFSRLPAKSPENGTVRLFDRNDFYSVHGPDAHYVAAQVFRTNSVIKYLGAGGKAAGLPSVTLSHTLALSFLRDALTAKQLRVEIWKPAPGQTKKASKFVLEKEVRATTRPDTYIVYVGLSLTL
;
A
#
# COMPACT_ATOMS: atom_id res chain seq x y z
N MET A 1 31.14 -10.65 -36.49
CA MET A 1 30.22 -11.11 -35.42
C MET A 1 30.95 -11.03 -34.09
N ALA A 2 30.47 -10.49 -32.98
CA ALA A 2 29.24 -9.83 -32.61
C ALA A 2 29.56 -8.97 -31.36
N LEU A 3 28.99 -7.77 -31.29
CA LEU A 3 29.10 -6.89 -30.12
C LEU A 3 28.28 -7.51 -28.98
N MET A 4 28.94 -8.06 -27.96
CA MET A 4 28.27 -8.50 -26.74
C MET A 4 28.00 -7.28 -25.87
N TYR A 5 26.77 -6.75 -25.98
CA TYR A 5 26.19 -5.84 -25.01
C TYR A 5 25.95 -6.65 -23.72
N GLY A 6 26.95 -6.61 -22.83
CA GLY A 6 26.87 -7.17 -21.49
C GLY A 6 25.85 -6.38 -20.69
N LYS A 7 24.62 -6.88 -20.73
CA LYS A 7 23.42 -6.42 -20.03
C LYS A 7 23.77 -5.75 -18.71
N GLU A 8 23.42 -4.47 -18.69
CA GLU A 8 23.62 -3.54 -17.61
C GLU A 8 23.03 -4.14 -16.34
N LYS A 9 23.82 -4.09 -15.26
CA LYS A 9 23.45 -4.54 -13.94
C LYS A 9 22.26 -3.68 -13.52
N ASP A 10 21.05 -4.17 -13.78
CA ASP A 10 19.82 -3.61 -13.25
C ASP A 10 20.08 -3.43 -11.76
N ALA A 11 20.26 -2.17 -11.37
CA ALA A 11 20.40 -1.78 -9.99
C ALA A 11 19.07 -2.18 -9.36
N ASP A 12 19.07 -3.40 -8.81
CA ASP A 12 18.07 -3.87 -7.88
C ASP A 12 17.97 -2.74 -6.86
N HIS A 13 16.92 -1.94 -7.01
CA HIS A 13 16.45 -1.08 -5.96
C HIS A 13 15.88 -2.07 -4.95
N ASP A 14 16.81 -2.73 -4.26
CA ASP A 14 16.63 -3.45 -3.02
C ASP A 14 16.21 -2.31 -2.09
N ILE A 15 14.94 -1.95 -2.20
CA ILE A 15 14.22 -1.31 -1.14
C ILE A 15 14.46 -2.29 -0.04
N GLU A 16 15.43 -1.92 0.80
CA GLU A 16 15.85 -2.50 2.05
C GLU A 16 14.60 -2.48 2.95
N HIS A 17 13.60 -3.26 2.54
CA HIS A 17 12.45 -3.65 3.31
C HIS A 17 12.97 -4.79 4.19
N SER A 18 14.06 -4.47 4.89
CA SER A 18 14.60 -5.15 6.03
C SER A 18 13.41 -5.51 6.86
N SER A 19 13.09 -6.81 6.81
CA SER A 19 12.10 -7.48 7.61
C SER A 19 12.03 -6.79 8.96
N ASP A 20 11.04 -5.91 9.17
CA ASP A 20 10.90 -5.22 10.45
C ASP A 20 9.99 -6.11 11.29
N PRO A 21 10.56 -6.96 12.18
CA PRO A 21 9.77 -7.86 12.99
C PRO A 21 8.79 -7.08 13.88
N GLY A 22 9.10 -5.82 14.19
CA GLY A 22 8.22 -4.90 14.90
C GLY A 22 6.94 -4.60 14.12
N PHE A 23 7.06 -4.24 12.83
CA PHE A 23 5.90 -4.01 11.97
C PHE A 23 5.05 -5.26 11.78
N ILE A 24 5.67 -6.44 11.56
CA ILE A 24 4.93 -7.70 11.41
C ILE A 24 4.14 -8.01 12.70
N SER A 25 4.77 -7.82 13.86
CA SER A 25 4.13 -7.99 15.16
C SER A 25 3.03 -6.97 15.44
N PHE A 26 3.16 -5.76 14.91
CA PHE A 26 2.12 -4.73 14.98
C PHE A 26 0.94 -5.09 14.07
N PHE A 27 1.21 -5.47 12.82
CA PHE A 27 0.19 -5.84 11.84
C PHE A 27 -0.62 -7.05 12.30
N SER A 28 0.01 -8.05 12.90
CA SER A 28 -0.69 -9.24 13.43
C SER A 28 -1.60 -8.94 14.62
N ARG A 29 -1.39 -7.82 15.32
CA ARG A 29 -2.26 -7.35 16.41
C ARG A 29 -3.42 -6.49 15.93
N LEU A 30 -3.37 -5.99 14.70
CA LEU A 30 -4.48 -5.22 14.15
C LEU A 30 -5.69 -6.15 13.93
N PRO A 31 -6.92 -5.63 14.08
CA PRO A 31 -8.11 -6.40 13.73
C PRO A 31 -8.01 -6.94 12.32
N ALA A 32 -8.45 -8.18 12.08
CA ALA A 32 -8.53 -8.72 10.73
C ALA A 32 -9.50 -7.84 9.91
N LYS A 33 -8.94 -7.10 8.95
CA LYS A 33 -9.70 -6.40 7.92
C LYS A 33 -9.17 -6.89 6.59
N SER A 34 -10.10 -7.19 5.70
CA SER A 34 -9.82 -7.71 4.38
C SER A 34 -10.68 -6.94 3.37
N PRO A 35 -10.32 -6.98 2.07
CA PRO A 35 -11.14 -6.39 1.01
C PRO A 35 -12.53 -7.03 0.96
N GLU A 36 -12.66 -8.28 1.44
CA GLU A 36 -13.94 -9.00 1.60
C GLU A 36 -14.87 -8.35 2.64
N ASN A 37 -14.32 -7.70 3.66
CA ASN A 37 -15.08 -6.87 4.61
C ASN A 37 -15.29 -5.44 4.09
N GLY A 38 -14.95 -5.19 2.83
CA GLY A 38 -15.07 -3.91 2.17
C GLY A 38 -14.07 -2.86 2.64
N THR A 39 -12.99 -3.23 3.32
CA THR A 39 -11.98 -2.28 3.83
C THR A 39 -10.56 -2.65 3.41
N VAL A 40 -9.83 -1.70 2.82
CA VAL A 40 -8.43 -1.86 2.40
C VAL A 40 -7.53 -0.91 3.19
N ARG A 41 -6.38 -1.39 3.69
CA ARG A 41 -5.43 -0.58 4.45
C ARG A 41 -4.22 -0.17 3.62
N LEU A 42 -3.95 1.14 3.58
CA LEU A 42 -2.72 1.71 3.05
C LEU A 42 -1.90 2.28 4.19
N PHE A 43 -0.62 1.93 4.25
CA PHE A 43 0.34 2.46 5.18
C PHE A 43 1.22 3.47 4.47
N ASP A 44 1.05 4.74 4.79
CA ASP A 44 1.84 5.85 4.28
C ASP A 44 3.25 5.79 4.88
N ARG A 45 4.26 5.64 4.01
CA ARG A 45 5.69 5.65 4.37
C ARG A 45 6.35 6.98 3.98
N ASN A 46 5.57 8.04 3.78
CA ASN A 46 5.96 9.37 3.30
C ASN A 46 6.32 9.39 1.80
N ASP A 47 7.27 8.55 1.38
CA ASP A 47 7.71 8.48 -0.02
C ASP A 47 6.79 7.61 -0.90
N PHE A 48 6.16 6.60 -0.30
CA PHE A 48 5.30 5.63 -0.98
C PHE A 48 4.24 5.07 -0.02
N TYR A 49 3.21 4.45 -0.58
CA TYR A 49 2.24 3.68 0.20
C TYR A 49 2.63 2.20 0.20
N SER A 50 2.38 1.54 1.32
CA SER A 50 2.59 0.10 1.47
C SER A 50 1.28 -0.58 1.87
N VAL A 51 1.03 -1.75 1.30
CA VAL A 51 -0.18 -2.55 1.52
C VAL A 51 0.26 -3.96 1.85
N HIS A 52 -0.36 -4.59 2.86
CA HIS A 52 0.10 -5.86 3.40
C HIS A 52 -1.02 -6.88 3.59
N GLY A 53 -0.68 -8.17 3.61
CA GLY A 53 -1.64 -9.25 3.85
C GLY A 53 -2.55 -9.50 2.65
N PRO A 54 -3.83 -9.88 2.87
CA PRO A 54 -4.80 -10.11 1.80
C PRO A 54 -5.01 -8.88 0.90
N ASP A 55 -4.94 -7.68 1.49
CA ASP A 55 -5.04 -6.41 0.78
C ASP A 55 -3.96 -6.28 -0.30
N ALA A 56 -2.76 -6.82 -0.04
CA ALA A 56 -1.64 -6.75 -0.98
C ALA A 56 -1.92 -7.54 -2.26
N HIS A 57 -2.51 -8.73 -2.13
CA HIS A 57 -2.94 -9.54 -3.28
C HIS A 57 -4.04 -8.85 -4.09
N TYR A 58 -5.01 -8.24 -3.40
CA TYR A 58 -6.07 -7.49 -4.05
C TYR A 58 -5.53 -6.30 -4.85
N VAL A 59 -4.70 -5.48 -4.23
CA VAL A 59 -4.06 -4.32 -4.86
C VAL A 59 -3.17 -4.74 -6.03
N ALA A 60 -2.39 -5.82 -5.89
CA ALA A 60 -1.56 -6.36 -6.96
C ALA A 60 -2.40 -6.73 -8.20
N ALA A 61 -3.50 -7.45 -8.00
CA ALA A 61 -4.41 -7.84 -9.07
C ALA A 61 -5.16 -6.65 -9.70
N GLN A 62 -5.60 -5.67 -8.88
CA GLN A 62 -6.37 -4.54 -9.38
C GLN A 62 -5.49 -3.49 -10.07
N VAL A 63 -4.37 -3.10 -9.46
CA VAL A 63 -3.52 -1.98 -9.92
C VAL A 63 -2.48 -2.46 -10.93
N PHE A 64 -1.75 -3.51 -10.60
CA PHE A 64 -0.62 -3.98 -11.42
C PHE A 64 -1.01 -5.09 -12.41
N ARG A 65 -2.22 -5.65 -12.29
CA ARG A 65 -2.71 -6.79 -13.08
C ARG A 65 -1.83 -8.04 -12.96
N THR A 66 -1.00 -8.12 -11.93
CA THR A 66 -0.08 -9.24 -11.70
C THR A 66 0.23 -9.38 -10.21
N ASN A 67 0.45 -10.61 -9.76
CA ASN A 67 0.91 -10.91 -8.40
C ASN A 67 2.45 -10.92 -8.29
N SER A 68 3.18 -10.74 -9.39
CA SER A 68 4.65 -10.77 -9.39
C SER A 68 5.28 -9.59 -8.64
N VAL A 69 4.53 -8.51 -8.39
CA VAL A 69 4.98 -7.34 -7.62
C VAL A 69 4.93 -7.55 -6.10
N ILE A 70 4.36 -8.67 -5.64
CA ILE A 70 4.21 -8.96 -4.22
C ILE A 70 5.56 -9.42 -3.67
N LYS A 71 6.07 -8.63 -2.72
CA LYS A 71 7.22 -8.97 -1.89
C LYS A 71 6.75 -9.62 -0.59
N TYR A 72 7.60 -10.37 0.09
CA TYR A 72 7.26 -11.02 1.35
C TYR A 72 8.18 -10.50 2.46
N LEU A 73 7.58 -9.95 3.52
CA LEU A 73 8.31 -9.44 4.68
C LEU A 73 8.46 -10.54 5.74
N GLY A 74 9.64 -10.63 6.36
CA GLY A 74 9.94 -11.58 7.43
C GLY A 74 10.72 -12.81 6.96
N ALA A 75 11.24 -13.56 7.92
CA ALA A 75 12.10 -14.73 7.67
C ALA A 75 11.40 -15.89 6.95
N GLY A 76 10.06 -15.88 6.90
CA GLY A 76 9.25 -16.95 6.30
C GLY A 76 9.17 -16.94 4.77
N GLY A 77 9.72 -15.92 4.08
CA GLY A 77 9.70 -15.82 2.62
C GLY A 77 8.29 -15.96 2.03
N LYS A 78 8.16 -16.62 0.87
CA LYS A 78 6.85 -16.83 0.22
C LYS A 78 5.89 -17.74 1.00
N ALA A 79 6.41 -18.64 1.84
CA ALA A 79 5.61 -19.65 2.53
C ALA A 79 5.00 -19.15 3.85
N ALA A 80 5.69 -18.27 4.56
CA ALA A 80 5.27 -17.78 5.88
C ALA A 80 5.56 -16.29 6.12
N GLY A 81 6.02 -15.56 5.11
CA GLY A 81 6.22 -14.12 5.17
C GLY A 81 4.92 -13.35 4.91
N LEU A 82 4.87 -12.12 5.40
CA LEU A 82 3.74 -11.21 5.19
C LEU A 82 3.80 -10.66 3.76
N PRO A 83 2.81 -10.96 2.88
CA PRO A 83 2.79 -10.39 1.54
C PRO A 83 2.63 -8.88 1.61
N SER A 84 3.37 -8.17 0.75
CA SER A 84 3.54 -6.73 0.78
C SER A 84 3.67 -6.18 -0.63
N VAL A 85 2.98 -5.08 -0.90
CA VAL A 85 3.05 -4.34 -2.16
C VAL A 85 3.32 -2.87 -1.85
N THR A 86 4.24 -2.29 -2.60
CA THR A 86 4.55 -0.86 -2.56
C THR A 86 3.87 -0.15 -3.74
N LEU A 87 3.18 0.94 -3.47
CA LEU A 87 2.52 1.80 -4.44
C LEU A 87 3.18 3.17 -4.41
N SER A 88 3.51 3.72 -5.57
CA SER A 88 3.80 5.15 -5.66
C SER A 88 2.54 5.97 -5.37
N HIS A 89 2.72 7.24 -5.01
CA HIS A 89 1.61 8.17 -4.80
C HIS A 89 0.64 8.18 -5.98
N THR A 90 1.13 8.23 -7.22
CA THR A 90 0.30 8.21 -8.44
C THR A 90 -0.56 6.94 -8.54
N LEU A 91 0.02 5.77 -8.28
CA LEU A 91 -0.72 4.50 -8.34
C LEU A 91 -1.73 4.38 -7.20
N ALA A 92 -1.38 4.85 -6.00
CA ALA A 92 -2.30 4.90 -4.86
C ALA A 92 -3.50 5.79 -5.14
N LEU A 93 -3.32 6.95 -5.79
CA LEU A 93 -4.42 7.84 -6.18
C LEU A 93 -5.36 7.19 -7.21
N SER A 94 -4.79 6.50 -8.20
CA SER A 94 -5.57 5.74 -9.18
C SER A 94 -6.37 4.63 -8.50
N PHE A 95 -5.73 3.89 -7.59
CA PHE A 95 -6.38 2.86 -6.79
C PHE A 95 -7.51 3.41 -5.93
N LEU A 96 -7.29 4.52 -5.22
CA LEU A 96 -8.30 5.17 -4.37
C LEU A 96 -9.54 5.56 -5.19
N ARG A 97 -9.35 6.14 -6.39
CA ARG A 97 -10.46 6.49 -7.28
C ARG A 97 -11.29 5.26 -7.65
N ASP A 98 -10.64 4.18 -8.09
CA ASP A 98 -11.35 2.94 -8.47
C ASP A 98 -12.05 2.28 -7.27
N ALA A 99 -11.33 2.19 -6.15
CA ALA A 99 -11.83 1.60 -4.91
C ALA A 99 -13.08 2.33 -4.40
N LEU A 100 -13.09 3.66 -4.44
CA LEU A 100 -14.21 4.46 -3.95
C LEU A 100 -15.36 4.54 -4.95
N THR A 101 -15.09 4.67 -6.25
CA THR A 101 -16.14 4.87 -7.25
C THR A 101 -16.73 3.56 -7.76
N ALA A 102 -15.89 2.62 -8.18
CA ALA A 102 -16.34 1.40 -8.86
C ALA A 102 -16.64 0.27 -7.87
N LYS A 103 -15.86 0.20 -6.77
CA LYS A 103 -15.96 -0.91 -5.81
C LYS A 103 -16.67 -0.54 -4.52
N GLN A 104 -16.97 0.75 -4.31
CA GLN A 104 -17.57 1.29 -3.10
C GLN A 104 -16.90 0.80 -1.81
N LEU A 105 -15.58 0.59 -1.87
CA LEU A 105 -14.77 0.14 -0.76
C LEU A 105 -14.49 1.29 0.22
N ARG A 106 -14.18 0.92 1.44
CA ARG A 106 -13.58 1.78 2.45
C ARG A 106 -12.07 1.64 2.38
N VAL A 107 -11.36 2.75 2.45
CA VAL A 107 -9.90 2.78 2.43
C VAL A 107 -9.39 3.48 3.69
N GLU A 108 -8.55 2.79 4.44
CA GLU A 108 -7.91 3.31 5.66
C GLU A 108 -6.47 3.70 5.36
N ILE A 109 -6.13 4.96 5.60
CA ILE A 109 -4.77 5.49 5.48
C ILE A 109 -4.17 5.56 6.88
N TRP A 110 -3.10 4.80 7.07
CA TRP A 110 -2.35 4.66 8.30
C TRP A 110 -1.01 5.36 8.15
N LYS A 111 -0.65 6.23 9.09
CA LYS A 111 0.65 6.92 9.09
C LYS A 111 1.55 6.40 10.22
N PRO A 112 2.87 6.53 10.13
CA PRO A 112 3.76 6.22 11.23
C PRO A 112 3.37 7.04 12.48
N ALA A 113 3.40 6.40 13.64
CA ALA A 113 3.16 7.08 14.90
C ALA A 113 4.19 8.22 15.12
N PRO A 114 3.81 9.33 15.77
CA PRO A 114 4.73 10.45 16.01
C PRO A 114 5.99 9.96 16.75
N GLY A 115 7.16 10.39 16.29
CA GLY A 115 8.46 9.96 16.84
C GLY A 115 9.04 8.68 16.22
N GLN A 116 8.36 8.05 15.26
CA GLN A 116 8.94 6.96 14.47
C GLN A 116 9.78 7.53 13.30
N THR A 117 10.94 6.92 13.04
CA THR A 117 11.82 7.28 11.92
C THR A 117 11.49 6.44 10.68
N LYS A 118 12.36 6.44 9.66
CA LYS A 118 12.19 5.71 8.39
C LYS A 118 11.87 4.21 8.58
N LYS A 119 12.28 3.60 9.70
CA LYS A 119 11.95 2.21 10.09
C LYS A 119 10.76 2.17 11.07
N ALA A 120 9.64 2.79 10.67
CA ALA A 120 8.45 2.83 11.51
C ALA A 120 7.85 1.42 11.70
N SER A 121 7.71 1.01 12.95
CA SER A 121 7.10 -0.27 13.34
C SER A 121 5.66 -0.11 13.84
N LYS A 122 5.28 1.12 14.20
CA LYS A 122 3.95 1.47 14.73
C LYS A 122 3.26 2.48 13.83
N PHE A 123 2.01 2.21 13.51
CA PHE A 123 1.17 3.07 12.71
C PHE A 123 -0.09 3.47 13.45
N VAL A 124 -0.60 4.65 13.16
CA VAL A 124 -1.87 5.18 13.65
C VAL A 124 -2.78 5.47 12.46
N LEU A 125 -4.07 5.19 12.62
CA LEU A 125 -5.07 5.54 11.61
C LEU A 125 -5.10 7.07 11.50
N GLU A 126 -4.73 7.59 10.35
CA GLU A 126 -4.84 9.03 10.07
C GLU A 126 -6.21 9.35 9.50
N LYS A 127 -6.64 8.55 8.52
CA LYS A 127 -7.81 8.89 7.73
C LYS A 127 -8.53 7.64 7.26
N GLU A 128 -9.85 7.69 7.35
CA GLU A 128 -10.74 6.71 6.71
C GLU A 128 -11.46 7.42 5.56
N VAL A 129 -11.35 6.85 4.37
CA VAL A 129 -12.03 7.33 3.16
C VAL A 129 -13.08 6.30 2.76
N ARG A 130 -14.30 6.74 2.50
CA ARG A 130 -15.40 5.88 2.06
C ARG A 130 -16.16 6.52 0.93
N ALA A 131 -16.66 5.71 0.02
CA ALA A 131 -17.60 6.14 -1.01
C ALA A 131 -18.87 6.67 -0.33
N THR A 132 -19.02 7.99 -0.22
CA THR A 132 -20.24 8.59 0.30
C THR A 132 -21.15 8.93 -0.88
N THR A 133 -22.32 8.32 -0.94
CA THR A 133 -23.37 8.48 -1.96
C THR A 133 -24.10 9.83 -1.90
N ARG A 134 -23.49 10.88 -1.35
CA ARG A 134 -24.08 12.22 -1.40
C ARG A 134 -23.60 12.94 -2.68
N PRO A 135 -24.50 13.26 -3.62
CA PRO A 135 -24.14 13.96 -4.86
C PRO A 135 -23.61 15.38 -4.63
N ASP A 136 -23.72 15.90 -3.39
CA ASP A 136 -23.37 17.28 -3.02
C ASP A 136 -21.97 17.39 -2.40
N THR A 137 -21.31 16.25 -2.14
CA THR A 137 -19.92 16.25 -1.67
C THR A 137 -19.07 15.74 -2.82
N TYR A 138 -18.71 16.69 -3.69
CA TYR A 138 -17.61 16.55 -4.64
C TYR A 138 -16.48 15.78 -4.00
N ILE A 139 -15.81 14.94 -4.79
CA ILE A 139 -14.63 14.15 -4.44
C ILE A 139 -13.57 15.07 -3.83
N VAL A 140 -13.69 15.36 -2.53
CA VAL A 140 -12.65 16.00 -1.77
C VAL A 140 -11.66 14.89 -1.46
N TYR A 141 -10.39 15.15 -1.73
CA TYR A 141 -9.21 14.33 -1.43
C TYR A 141 -8.66 13.46 -2.57
N VAL A 142 -8.35 14.11 -3.69
CA VAL A 142 -6.93 14.26 -4.04
C VAL A 142 -6.64 15.75 -4.00
N GLY A 143 -5.67 16.18 -3.21
CA GLY A 143 -5.42 17.60 -2.94
C GLY A 143 -5.32 18.45 -4.21
N LEU A 144 -6.36 19.22 -4.49
CA LEU A 144 -6.23 20.55 -5.05
C LEU A 144 -7.29 21.41 -4.37
N SER A 145 -6.81 22.31 -3.53
CA SER A 145 -7.56 23.47 -3.08
C SER A 145 -8.05 24.20 -4.34
N LEU A 146 -9.36 24.24 -4.57
CA LEU A 146 -9.96 25.39 -5.22
C LEU A 146 -10.91 26.02 -4.20
N THR A 147 -10.34 27.00 -3.52
CA THR A 147 -11.06 28.02 -2.78
C THR A 147 -11.90 28.81 -3.81
N LEU A 148 -13.20 28.91 -3.57
CA LEU A 148 -14.03 30.02 -4.06
C LEU A 148 -13.98 31.13 -3.00
#